data_AF-B8AWH2-F1
#
_entry.id   AF-B8AWH2-F1
#
_cell.length_a   1.000
_cell.length_b   1.000
_cell.length_c   1.000
_cell.angle_alpha   90.00
_cell.angle_beta   90.00
_cell.angle_gamma   90.00
#
_symmetry.space_group_name_H-M   'P 1'
#
loop_
_entity.id
_entity.type
_entity.pdbx_description
1 polymer ?
#
loop_
_entity_poly.entity_id
_entity_poly.type
_entity_poly.pdbx_seq_one_letter_code
_entity_poly.pdbx_strand_id
1 'polypeptide(L)'
;MRVLGFMGDGGGGGMMTAQAAAEAAVGAIGCGYDLTSDLRLSRVKAGGRLVDIDGASGAARRELVLPGGAVVGGVPVGIVADKGERTRFRSDVLSFAQMAEQVNQTMSVAGKIPSGAFNAMFDYRGCWHKDAAATGSLCFDGRFVELYAVEAPRAHLALLDRVKRDVPPFWDPAALAEFIDKYGTHVIAGVKMGGKDVVCIKQLKGSNLTQSDVQSRLKKLSDDKLAQDSPESLTARDDKFLLGLNGSLLLGPGSAAWRSFRPSVMSHKDDIVSIHIRRGGVDNGQGHSKWLSTISGSPDVISMAFVPITSLLTGVRGCGFLNHAVNLYLRYKPPIEELHQFLEFQVPRQWAPEFGELPLALGPRKKKNSLPSLQFTLMGPKLHVTTAKADSGNRPVTGIRLFLEGKKNNRLGVHLQHLSATPGTITIAGEVASAEDATVRERDYIEPIKSPLLSHVCTAPVQYNGARIDDCAAIVTRAWLEVQETCLKKVLFLRLGFSGVASTKIRRSEWDGPFVVSRKSGSLSALFSARLSAAGAGGSAQMMQQQQPVGDKVEVNSAIFPKGPPVPLPVQRMARYVDTTEVMRGPADLPGYWVVTGAKLCIEGGKVALKVKYSLLIAEVLDYPE
;
A
#
# COMPACT_ATOMS: atom_id res chain seq x y z
N MET A 1 11.56 46.71 -1.82
CA MET A 1 11.69 45.48 -2.63
C MET A 1 12.21 44.37 -1.71
N ARG A 2 11.33 43.75 -0.91
CA ARG A 2 11.67 42.66 0.02
C ARG A 2 11.07 41.38 -0.54
N VAL A 3 11.94 40.49 -0.98
CA VAL A 3 11.64 39.09 -1.24
C VAL A 3 11.38 38.45 0.13
N LEU A 4 10.12 38.12 0.43
CA LEU A 4 9.78 37.29 1.58
C LEU A 4 10.23 35.86 1.26
N GLY A 5 11.43 35.53 1.74
CA GLY A 5 11.95 34.17 1.74
C GLY A 5 11.06 33.29 2.60
N PHE A 6 10.72 32.12 2.05
CA PHE A 6 10.21 30.99 2.80
C PHE A 6 11.33 30.48 3.73
N MET A 7 11.54 31.15 4.86
CA MET A 7 12.15 30.56 6.04
C MET A 7 11.05 30.49 7.10
N GLY A 8 10.28 29.40 7.01
CA GLY A 8 9.46 28.95 8.12
C GLY A 8 10.38 28.27 9.13
N ASP A 9 10.52 28.93 10.26
CA ASP A 9 11.07 28.45 11.52
C ASP A 9 10.59 27.03 11.85
N GLY A 10 11.42 26.30 12.60
CA GLY A 10 11.22 24.90 12.94
C GLY A 10 9.87 24.61 13.60
N GLY A 11 9.36 23.40 13.31
CA GLY A 11 8.28 22.69 14.01
C GLY A 11 7.41 23.48 14.99
N GLY A 12 6.29 24.03 14.51
CA GLY A 12 5.27 24.61 15.37
C GLY A 12 3.92 24.72 14.67
N GLY A 13 2.99 23.81 14.96
CA GLY A 13 1.59 23.91 14.54
C GLY A 13 0.85 25.00 15.31
N GLY A 14 1.22 26.26 15.10
CA GLY A 14 0.55 27.43 15.67
C GLY A 14 -0.78 27.73 14.99
N MET A 15 -1.76 28.17 15.77
CA MET A 15 -3.09 28.57 15.32
C MET A 15 -2.99 29.77 14.36
N MET A 16 -3.46 29.63 13.12
CA MET A 16 -3.40 30.72 12.13
C MET A 16 -4.47 31.79 12.43
N THR A 17 -4.10 33.06 12.31
CA THR A 17 -5.06 34.17 12.33
C THR A 17 -5.86 34.17 11.03
N ALA A 18 -7.05 34.79 11.04
CA ALA A 18 -7.88 34.92 9.83
C ALA A 18 -7.15 35.56 8.64
N GLN A 19 -6.31 36.57 8.91
CA GLN A 19 -5.49 37.24 7.88
C GLN A 19 -4.40 36.31 7.33
N ALA A 20 -3.66 35.61 8.19
CA ALA A 20 -2.61 34.68 7.75
C ALA A 20 -3.21 33.50 6.97
N ALA A 21 -4.36 32.99 7.40
CA ALA A 21 -5.09 31.93 6.69
C ALA A 21 -5.55 32.38 5.30
N ALA A 22 -6.02 33.63 5.17
CA ALA A 22 -6.39 34.24 3.90
C ALA A 22 -5.21 34.36 2.93
N GLU A 23 -4.08 34.91 3.40
CA GLU A 23 -2.86 35.04 2.60
C GLU A 23 -2.33 33.68 2.15
N ALA A 24 -2.33 32.69 3.05
CA ALA A 24 -1.91 31.33 2.75
C ALA A 24 -2.86 30.63 1.75
N ALA A 25 -4.18 30.83 1.85
CA ALA A 25 -5.15 30.28 0.92
C ALA A 25 -4.97 30.86 -0.50
N VAL A 26 -4.79 32.18 -0.63
CA VAL A 26 -4.51 32.83 -1.93
C VAL A 26 -3.16 32.40 -2.49
N GLY A 27 -2.14 32.30 -1.63
CA GLY A 27 -0.80 31.84 -2.01
C GLY A 27 -0.75 30.38 -2.47
N ALA A 28 -1.65 29.53 -1.98
CA ALA A 28 -1.73 28.12 -2.37
C ALA A 28 -2.30 27.92 -3.79
N ILE A 29 -3.07 28.87 -4.32
CA ILE A 29 -3.68 28.72 -5.65
C ILE A 29 -2.60 28.65 -6.74
N GLY A 30 -2.70 27.59 -7.53
CA GLY A 30 -1.76 27.25 -8.59
C GLY A 30 -0.49 26.55 -8.11
N CYS A 31 -0.34 26.26 -6.83
CA CYS A 31 0.79 25.50 -6.29
C CYS A 31 0.57 24.00 -6.41
N GLY A 32 1.68 23.25 -6.33
CA GLY A 32 1.70 21.80 -6.35
C GLY A 32 1.17 21.17 -5.06
N TYR A 33 0.54 20.01 -5.18
CA TYR A 33 0.01 19.25 -4.06
C TYR A 33 0.14 17.75 -4.29
N ASP A 34 0.41 17.02 -3.22
CA ASP A 34 0.37 15.57 -3.22
C ASP A 34 -1.01 15.07 -2.76
N LEU A 35 -1.79 14.52 -3.68
CA LEU A 35 -3.12 13.99 -3.40
C LEU A 35 -3.11 12.77 -2.44
N THR A 36 -1.96 12.13 -2.16
CA THR A 36 -1.88 11.09 -1.14
C THR A 36 -1.93 11.64 0.28
N SER A 37 -1.81 12.96 0.45
CA SER A 37 -1.85 13.68 1.71
C SER A 37 -3.25 14.16 2.14
N ASP A 38 -3.45 14.33 3.45
CA ASP A 38 -4.62 15.03 4.01
C ASP A 38 -4.63 16.51 3.58
N LEU A 39 -5.81 17.14 3.48
CA LEU A 39 -5.97 18.52 2.99
C LEU A 39 -5.50 19.55 4.04
N ARG A 40 -4.34 20.17 3.83
CA ARG A 40 -3.75 21.17 4.73
C ARG A 40 -2.89 22.16 3.94
N LEU A 41 -2.93 23.46 4.29
CA LEU A 41 -2.05 24.47 3.67
C LEU A 41 -0.57 24.19 3.93
N SER A 42 -0.24 23.57 5.07
CA SER A 42 1.14 23.17 5.38
C SER A 42 1.71 22.07 4.49
N ARG A 43 0.87 21.39 3.70
CA ARG A 43 1.28 20.33 2.77
C ARG A 43 1.38 20.81 1.32
N VAL A 44 1.17 22.10 1.07
CA VAL A 44 1.41 22.73 -0.23
C VAL A 44 2.90 22.64 -0.56
N LYS A 45 3.25 22.25 -1.79
CA LYS A 45 4.64 22.09 -2.20
C LYS A 45 5.36 23.45 -2.21
N ALA A 46 6.59 23.47 -1.70
CA ALA A 46 7.38 24.69 -1.53
C ALA A 46 7.88 25.33 -2.85
N GLY A 47 7.73 24.65 -3.99
CA GLY A 47 8.15 25.12 -5.32
C GLY A 47 7.36 26.33 -5.87
N GLY A 48 6.45 26.90 -5.08
CA GLY A 48 5.60 28.01 -5.47
C GLY A 48 4.59 27.63 -6.54
N ARG A 49 4.08 28.66 -7.24
CA ARG A 49 3.05 28.49 -8.26
C ARG A 49 3.60 27.77 -9.49
N LEU A 50 2.88 26.76 -9.97
CA LEU A 50 3.25 25.92 -11.12
C LEU A 50 2.57 26.39 -12.42
N VAL A 51 1.48 27.14 -12.29
CA VAL A 51 0.66 27.64 -13.40
C VAL A 51 0.78 29.15 -13.55
N ASP A 52 0.70 29.60 -14.80
CA ASP A 52 0.54 31.00 -15.12
C ASP A 52 -0.93 31.40 -14.95
N ILE A 53 -1.20 32.27 -13.97
CA ILE A 53 -2.54 32.83 -13.70
C ILE A 53 -2.62 34.28 -14.20
N ASP A 54 -1.48 34.94 -14.35
CA ASP A 54 -1.38 36.34 -14.75
C ASP A 54 -1.37 36.50 -16.29
N GLY A 55 -1.09 35.41 -17.01
CA GLY A 55 -0.85 35.43 -18.45
C GLY A 55 0.52 36.03 -18.79
N ALA A 56 0.98 35.82 -20.02
CA ALA A 56 2.28 36.30 -20.52
C ALA A 56 2.47 37.83 -20.48
N SER A 57 1.42 38.59 -20.20
CA SER A 57 1.40 40.05 -20.08
C SER A 57 1.17 40.40 -18.61
N GLY A 58 2.22 40.82 -17.91
CA GLY A 58 2.26 41.09 -16.47
C GLY A 58 1.06 41.87 -15.93
N ALA A 59 -0.02 41.15 -15.62
CA ALA A 59 -1.30 41.71 -15.30
C ALA A 59 -1.26 42.53 -14.00
N ALA A 60 -2.09 43.57 -13.94
CA ALA A 60 -2.26 44.42 -12.78
C ALA A 60 -2.65 43.58 -11.56
N ARG A 61 -1.81 43.56 -10.53
CA ARG A 61 -2.13 42.93 -9.26
C ARG A 61 -3.16 43.78 -8.52
N ARG A 62 -4.14 43.13 -7.89
CA ARG A 62 -5.18 43.81 -7.10
C ARG A 62 -5.12 43.43 -5.64
N GLU A 63 -5.75 44.25 -4.82
CA GLU A 63 -6.17 43.84 -3.49
C GLU A 63 -7.44 42.99 -3.62
N LEU A 64 -7.43 41.84 -2.95
CA LEU A 64 -8.58 40.96 -2.85
C LEU A 64 -9.13 41.04 -1.43
N VAL A 65 -10.36 41.54 -1.32
CA VAL A 65 -11.08 41.61 -0.04
C VAL A 65 -11.89 40.33 0.11
N LEU A 66 -11.62 39.58 1.16
CA LEU A 66 -12.31 38.32 1.44
C LEU A 66 -13.51 38.56 2.38
N PRO A 67 -14.56 37.74 2.25
CA PRO A 67 -15.63 37.66 3.23
C PRO A 67 -15.06 37.45 4.65
N GLY A 68 -15.35 38.38 5.57
CA GLY A 68 -14.76 38.40 6.91
C GLY A 68 -13.74 39.52 7.16
N GLY A 69 -13.43 40.34 6.15
CA GLY A 69 -12.67 41.58 6.31
C GLY A 69 -11.16 41.46 6.11
N ALA A 70 -10.65 40.25 5.82
CA ALA A 70 -9.25 40.06 5.45
C ALA A 70 -8.97 40.66 4.06
N VAL A 71 -7.85 41.35 3.91
CA VAL A 71 -7.44 41.99 2.65
C VAL A 71 -6.08 41.45 2.24
N VAL A 72 -6.02 40.80 1.09
CA VAL A 72 -4.78 40.22 0.55
C VAL A 72 -4.30 41.06 -0.62
N GLY A 73 -3.09 41.61 -0.52
CA GLY A 73 -2.48 42.40 -1.59
C GLY A 73 -1.76 41.55 -2.63
N GLY A 74 -1.52 42.10 -3.82
CA GLY A 74 -0.66 41.47 -4.82
C GLY A 74 -1.30 40.29 -5.56
N VAL A 75 -2.62 40.18 -5.57
CA VAL A 75 -3.34 39.00 -6.07
C VAL A 75 -3.55 39.10 -7.58
N PRO A 76 -3.23 38.03 -8.35
CA PRO A 76 -3.63 37.89 -9.74
C PRO A 76 -5.12 38.16 -9.97
N VAL A 77 -5.46 38.86 -11.05
CA VAL A 77 -6.88 39.13 -11.40
C VAL A 77 -7.67 37.84 -11.62
N GLY A 78 -7.01 36.80 -12.14
CA GLY A 78 -7.61 35.49 -12.37
C GLY A 78 -8.01 34.75 -11.09
N ILE A 79 -7.52 35.14 -9.92
CA ILE A 79 -7.97 34.57 -8.65
C ILE A 79 -9.19 35.33 -8.16
N VAL A 80 -10.28 34.60 -7.96
CA VAL A 80 -11.55 35.13 -7.47
C VAL A 80 -11.84 34.56 -6.09
N ALA A 81 -12.61 35.32 -5.30
CA ALA A 81 -13.14 34.84 -4.05
C ALA A 81 -14.66 34.85 -4.09
N ASP A 82 -15.26 33.79 -3.55
CA ASP A 82 -16.69 33.68 -3.39
C ASP A 82 -17.06 33.67 -1.89
N LYS A 83 -18.28 34.09 -1.60
CA LYS A 83 -18.86 34.01 -0.26
C LYS A 83 -19.11 32.54 0.09
N GLY A 84 -18.73 32.16 1.29
CA GLY A 84 -19.02 30.83 1.78
C GLY A 84 -20.47 30.67 2.22
N GLU A 85 -20.89 29.42 2.33
CA GLU A 85 -22.19 29.01 2.83
C GLU A 85 -22.06 28.02 4.00
N ARG A 86 -23.18 27.81 4.71
CA ARG A 86 -23.28 26.80 5.76
C ARG A 86 -24.10 25.64 5.25
N THR A 87 -23.51 24.46 5.23
CA THR A 87 -24.12 23.25 4.68
C THR A 87 -23.99 22.09 5.66
N ARG A 88 -25.02 21.25 5.75
CA ARG A 88 -24.94 19.92 6.39
C ARG A 88 -25.01 18.87 5.29
N PHE A 89 -24.00 18.02 5.24
CA PHE A 89 -23.98 16.88 4.33
C PHE A 89 -24.07 15.59 5.11
N ARG A 90 -24.97 14.72 4.66
CA ARG A 90 -25.13 13.37 5.19
C ARG A 90 -25.05 12.40 4.04
N SER A 91 -24.16 11.42 4.15
CA SER A 91 -24.05 10.37 3.15
C SER A 91 -25.02 9.23 3.44
N ASP A 92 -25.30 8.47 2.39
CA ASP A 92 -25.82 7.12 2.52
C ASP A 92 -24.75 6.15 3.06
N VAL A 93 -25.15 4.91 3.33
CA VAL A 93 -24.24 3.82 3.69
C VAL A 93 -23.68 3.24 2.39
N LEU A 94 -22.41 3.52 2.12
CA LEU A 94 -21.76 3.21 0.85
C LEU A 94 -20.68 2.14 1.02
N SER A 95 -20.37 1.46 -0.08
CA SER A 95 -19.16 0.63 -0.17
C SER A 95 -17.90 1.49 -0.14
N PHE A 96 -16.75 0.86 0.16
CA PHE A 96 -15.45 1.53 0.16
C PHE A 96 -15.17 2.31 -1.13
N ALA A 97 -15.41 1.70 -2.29
CA ALA A 97 -15.13 2.32 -3.59
C ALA A 97 -16.05 3.50 -3.91
N GLN A 98 -17.35 3.38 -3.58
CA GLN A 98 -18.32 4.46 -3.77
C GLN A 98 -18.03 5.66 -2.86
N MET A 99 -17.69 5.41 -1.60
CA MET A 99 -17.32 6.49 -0.67
C MET A 99 -16.02 7.18 -1.10
N ALA A 100 -15.01 6.42 -1.55
CA ALA A 100 -13.77 6.98 -2.09
C ALA A 100 -14.03 7.87 -3.32
N GLU A 101 -14.89 7.42 -4.23
CA GLU A 101 -15.33 8.19 -5.39
C GLU A 101 -16.08 9.47 -4.98
N GLN A 102 -17.01 9.38 -4.03
CA GLN A 102 -17.74 10.55 -3.52
C GLN A 102 -16.78 11.58 -2.93
N VAL A 103 -15.83 11.17 -2.08
CA VAL A 103 -14.84 12.08 -1.50
C VAL A 103 -13.96 12.71 -2.58
N ASN A 104 -13.51 11.94 -3.58
CA ASN A 104 -12.72 12.47 -4.67
C ASN A 104 -13.48 13.51 -5.52
N GLN A 105 -14.76 13.27 -5.80
CA GLN A 105 -15.62 14.20 -6.53
C GLN A 105 -15.75 15.55 -5.81
N THR A 106 -15.81 15.56 -4.47
CA THR A 106 -15.83 16.83 -3.71
C THR A 106 -14.58 17.68 -3.90
N MET A 107 -13.47 17.07 -4.32
CA MET A 107 -12.21 17.74 -4.62
C MET A 107 -11.97 17.91 -6.13
N SER A 108 -12.99 17.66 -6.94
CA SER A 108 -12.91 17.67 -8.41
C SER A 108 -11.90 16.69 -9.01
N VAL A 109 -11.67 15.57 -8.33
CA VAL A 109 -10.83 14.47 -8.82
C VAL A 109 -11.74 13.33 -9.27
N ALA A 110 -11.47 12.79 -10.45
CA ALA A 110 -12.19 11.63 -10.97
C ALA A 110 -11.57 10.32 -10.47
N GLY A 111 -12.39 9.28 -10.34
CA GLY A 111 -11.94 7.91 -10.08
C GLY A 111 -12.15 7.43 -8.65
N LYS A 112 -11.89 6.12 -8.47
CA LYS A 112 -12.23 5.35 -7.26
C LYS A 112 -11.03 5.06 -6.36
N ILE A 113 -9.84 5.52 -6.74
CA ILE A 113 -8.63 5.33 -5.93
C ILE A 113 -8.74 6.25 -4.70
N PRO A 114 -8.64 5.74 -3.48
CA PRO A 114 -8.81 6.56 -2.29
C PRO A 114 -7.73 7.64 -2.23
N SER A 115 -8.13 8.89 -1.99
CA SER A 115 -7.22 10.01 -1.76
C SER A 115 -6.67 10.04 -0.34
N GLY A 116 -5.70 10.93 -0.08
CA GLY A 116 -5.23 11.22 1.28
C GLY A 116 -6.30 11.81 2.17
N ALA A 117 -7.21 12.62 1.60
CA ALA A 117 -8.38 13.15 2.29
C ALA A 117 -9.33 12.02 2.75
N PHE A 118 -9.62 11.05 1.88
CA PHE A 118 -10.40 9.87 2.23
C PHE A 118 -9.71 9.04 3.34
N ASN A 119 -8.41 8.80 3.20
CA ASN A 119 -7.64 8.05 4.20
C ASN A 119 -7.67 8.75 5.57
N ALA A 120 -7.53 10.07 5.60
CA ALA A 120 -7.61 10.86 6.83
C ALA A 120 -9.02 10.86 7.43
N MET A 121 -10.06 10.85 6.59
CA MET A 121 -11.46 10.84 7.01
C MET A 121 -11.85 9.54 7.75
N PHE A 122 -11.29 8.40 7.33
CA PHE A 122 -11.63 7.08 7.88
C PHE A 122 -10.46 6.38 8.61
N ASP A 123 -9.40 7.11 8.95
CA ASP A 123 -8.15 6.65 9.60
C ASP A 123 -7.55 5.39 8.95
N TYR A 124 -7.45 5.38 7.62
CA TYR A 124 -6.72 4.35 6.87
C TYR A 124 -5.24 4.70 6.73
N ARG A 125 -4.38 3.72 7.02
CA ARG A 125 -2.91 3.85 6.97
C ARG A 125 -2.22 2.75 6.18
N GLY A 126 -2.97 1.72 5.76
CA GLY A 126 -2.45 0.55 5.10
C GLY A 126 -2.48 0.66 3.57
N CYS A 127 -2.22 -0.45 2.90
CA CYS A 127 -2.50 -0.55 1.48
C CYS A 127 -4.01 -0.67 1.27
N TRP A 128 -4.54 0.18 0.40
CA TRP A 128 -5.98 0.35 0.31
C TRP A 128 -6.73 -0.91 -0.14
N HIS A 129 -6.07 -1.84 -0.84
CA HIS A 129 -6.67 -3.13 -1.21
C HIS A 129 -7.04 -3.96 0.02
N LYS A 130 -6.18 -3.99 1.05
CA LYS A 130 -6.44 -4.69 2.32
C LYS A 130 -7.49 -3.95 3.13
N ASP A 131 -7.42 -2.62 3.15
CA ASP A 131 -8.39 -1.78 3.84
C ASP A 131 -9.80 -1.95 3.25
N ALA A 132 -9.92 -1.95 1.92
CA ALA A 132 -11.16 -2.23 1.21
C ALA A 132 -11.66 -3.65 1.47
N ALA A 133 -10.76 -4.64 1.52
CA ALA A 133 -11.12 -6.03 1.82
C ALA A 133 -11.63 -6.21 3.25
N ALA A 134 -11.14 -5.43 4.22
CA ALA A 134 -11.58 -5.49 5.62
C ALA A 134 -12.83 -4.64 5.91
N THR A 135 -13.15 -3.68 5.05
CA THR A 135 -14.26 -2.74 5.23
C THR A 135 -15.55 -3.30 4.65
N GLY A 136 -16.64 -3.27 5.44
CA GLY A 136 -17.99 -3.59 4.98
C GLY A 136 -18.66 -2.38 4.35
N SER A 137 -18.91 -1.33 5.15
CA SER A 137 -19.57 -0.10 4.70
C SER A 137 -19.04 1.15 5.41
N LEU A 138 -19.25 2.31 4.79
CA LEU A 138 -18.81 3.63 5.27
C LEU A 138 -19.96 4.64 5.16
N CYS A 139 -20.07 5.53 6.14
CA CYS A 139 -20.96 6.70 6.06
C CYS A 139 -20.45 7.85 6.92
N PHE A 140 -20.92 9.06 6.64
CA PHE A 140 -20.61 10.25 7.44
C PHE A 140 -21.78 11.25 7.50
N ASP A 141 -21.81 12.06 8.55
CA ASP A 141 -22.66 13.24 8.71
C ASP A 141 -21.77 14.38 9.20
N GLY A 142 -21.79 15.49 8.47
CA GLY A 142 -20.91 16.61 8.77
C GLY A 142 -21.56 17.95 8.50
N ARG A 143 -21.22 18.92 9.36
CA ARG A 143 -21.53 20.34 9.18
C ARG A 143 -20.28 21.06 8.69
N PHE A 144 -20.46 21.84 7.63
CA PHE A 144 -19.42 22.62 6.98
C PHE A 144 -19.83 24.08 7.02
N VAL A 145 -18.96 24.90 7.59
CA VAL A 145 -19.08 26.35 7.66
C VAL A 145 -18.00 26.90 6.76
N GLU A 146 -18.36 27.15 5.51
CA GLU A 146 -17.51 27.85 4.56
C GLU A 146 -17.63 29.35 4.84
N LEU A 147 -16.51 30.01 5.10
CA LEU A 147 -16.47 31.48 5.22
C LEU A 147 -16.27 32.11 3.86
N TYR A 148 -15.33 31.57 3.09
CA TYR A 148 -15.01 32.00 1.75
C TYR A 148 -14.34 30.87 0.96
N ALA A 149 -14.50 30.91 -0.36
CA ALA A 149 -13.71 30.13 -1.31
C ALA A 149 -12.77 31.04 -2.06
N VAL A 150 -11.57 30.55 -2.37
CA VAL A 150 -10.63 31.20 -3.28
C VAL A 150 -10.37 30.24 -4.43
N GLU A 151 -10.61 30.67 -5.66
CA GLU A 151 -10.52 29.80 -6.84
C GLU A 151 -9.89 30.50 -8.05
N ALA A 152 -9.27 29.71 -8.92
CA ALA A 152 -8.81 30.14 -10.24
C ALA A 152 -9.58 29.39 -11.36
N PRO A 153 -10.01 30.07 -12.45
CA PRO A 153 -10.69 29.44 -13.58
C PRO A 153 -9.85 28.33 -14.22
N ARG A 154 -10.35 27.10 -14.16
CA ARG A 154 -9.63 25.90 -14.64
C ARG A 154 -9.34 25.91 -16.13
N ALA A 155 -10.23 26.51 -16.92
CA ALA A 155 -10.13 26.53 -18.39
C ALA A 155 -8.89 27.27 -18.93
N HIS A 156 -8.26 28.12 -18.11
CA HIS A 156 -7.15 28.97 -18.53
C HIS A 156 -5.83 28.64 -17.80
N LEU A 157 -5.78 27.55 -17.04
CA LEU A 157 -4.55 27.16 -16.34
C LEU A 157 -3.54 26.58 -17.33
N ALA A 158 -2.39 27.23 -17.47
CA ALA A 158 -1.27 26.74 -18.25
C ALA A 158 -0.05 26.55 -17.34
N LEU A 159 0.65 25.42 -17.44
CA LEU A 159 1.90 25.21 -16.69
C LEU A 159 3.00 26.16 -17.18
N LEU A 160 3.79 26.65 -16.23
CA LEU A 160 4.98 27.43 -16.50
C LEU A 160 6.03 26.58 -17.24
N ASP A 161 6.79 27.20 -18.16
CA ASP A 161 7.77 26.48 -18.98
C ASP A 161 8.91 25.85 -18.18
N ARG A 162 9.20 26.37 -16.98
CA ARG A 162 10.13 25.71 -16.04
C ARG A 162 9.65 24.30 -15.64
N VAL A 163 8.35 24.13 -15.39
CA VAL A 163 7.78 22.84 -14.97
C VAL A 163 7.75 21.88 -16.15
N LYS A 164 7.43 22.37 -17.36
CA LYS A 164 7.45 21.57 -18.59
C LYS A 164 8.85 21.03 -18.91
N ARG A 165 9.90 21.82 -18.68
CA ARG A 165 11.30 21.43 -18.92
C ARG A 165 11.80 20.35 -17.97
N ASP A 166 11.27 20.31 -16.75
CA ASP A 166 11.64 19.32 -15.74
C ASP A 166 10.98 17.95 -15.97
N VAL A 167 10.10 17.80 -16.98
CA VAL A 167 9.47 16.52 -17.32
C VAL A 167 10.48 15.60 -18.00
N PRO A 168 10.77 14.40 -17.46
CA PRO A 168 11.71 13.46 -18.07
C PRO A 168 11.21 12.96 -19.44
N PRO A 169 12.06 12.95 -20.48
CA PRO A 169 11.63 12.55 -21.83
C PRO A 169 11.50 11.03 -22.02
N PHE A 170 12.04 10.21 -21.10
CA PHE A 170 11.98 8.75 -21.08
C PHE A 170 11.68 8.23 -19.67
N TRP A 171 11.50 6.92 -19.51
CA TRP A 171 11.28 6.30 -18.20
C TRP A 171 12.57 6.32 -17.37
N ASP A 172 12.74 7.37 -16.57
CA ASP A 172 13.79 7.53 -15.57
C ASP A 172 13.17 7.55 -14.16
N PRO A 173 13.22 6.43 -13.42
CA PRO A 173 12.64 6.32 -12.09
C PRO A 173 13.09 7.39 -11.09
N ALA A 174 14.37 7.81 -11.13
CA ALA A 174 14.89 8.80 -10.20
C ALA A 174 14.35 10.21 -10.52
N ALA A 175 14.44 10.63 -11.79
CA ALA A 175 13.94 11.93 -12.22
C ALA A 175 12.40 12.04 -12.10
N LEU A 176 11.67 10.94 -12.34
CA LEU A 176 10.23 10.88 -12.15
C LEU A 176 9.83 11.00 -10.67
N ALA A 177 10.56 10.33 -9.77
CA ALA A 177 10.33 10.44 -8.33
C ALA A 177 10.63 11.86 -7.83
N GLU A 178 11.75 12.45 -8.28
CA GLU A 178 12.12 13.84 -7.96
C GLU A 178 11.06 14.83 -8.44
N PHE A 179 10.54 14.66 -9.66
CA PHE A 179 9.46 15.51 -10.17
C PHE A 179 8.22 15.45 -9.27
N ILE A 180 7.79 14.24 -8.88
CA ILE A 180 6.61 14.03 -8.02
C ILE A 180 6.84 14.62 -6.63
N ASP A 181 8.05 14.48 -6.08
CA ASP A 181 8.36 15.07 -4.78
C ASP A 181 8.42 16.61 -4.85
N LYS A 182 9.04 17.18 -5.89
CA LYS A 182 9.18 18.63 -6.06
C LYS A 182 7.84 19.33 -6.34
N TYR A 183 7.03 18.77 -7.24
CA TYR A 183 5.83 19.42 -7.76
C TYR A 183 4.52 18.81 -7.24
N GLY A 184 4.56 17.62 -6.65
CA GLY A 184 3.36 16.88 -6.29
C GLY A 184 2.72 16.19 -7.49
N THR A 185 1.46 15.80 -7.34
CA THR A 185 0.69 15.09 -8.38
C THR A 185 -0.36 15.98 -9.03
N HIS A 186 -0.86 16.98 -8.29
CA HIS A 186 -1.94 17.86 -8.70
C HIS A 186 -1.60 19.32 -8.43
N VAL A 187 -2.26 20.23 -9.14
CA VAL A 187 -2.26 21.67 -8.89
C VAL A 187 -3.53 22.04 -8.14
N ILE A 188 -3.40 22.92 -7.15
CA ILE A 188 -4.54 23.48 -6.41
C ILE A 188 -5.23 24.53 -7.30
N ALA A 189 -6.48 24.27 -7.68
CA ALA A 189 -7.31 25.22 -8.43
C ALA A 189 -8.26 26.01 -7.53
N GLY A 190 -8.58 25.49 -6.34
CA GLY A 190 -9.46 26.15 -5.39
C GLY A 190 -9.24 25.69 -3.95
N VAL A 191 -9.50 26.58 -2.99
CA VAL A 191 -9.42 26.32 -1.56
C VAL A 191 -10.65 26.91 -0.88
N LYS A 192 -11.33 26.08 -0.07
CA LYS A 192 -12.46 26.50 0.77
C LYS A 192 -12.00 26.62 2.21
N MET A 193 -12.18 27.80 2.80
CA MET A 193 -11.72 28.13 4.15
C MET A 193 -12.89 28.28 5.11
N GLY A 194 -12.72 27.80 6.34
CA GLY A 194 -13.70 27.94 7.41
C GLY A 194 -13.55 26.88 8.48
N GLY A 195 -14.61 26.16 8.80
CA GLY A 195 -14.59 25.06 9.75
C GLY A 195 -15.49 23.90 9.36
N LYS A 196 -15.10 22.68 9.72
CA LYS A 196 -15.92 21.47 9.54
C LYS A 196 -15.94 20.62 10.80
N ASP A 197 -17.11 20.03 11.06
CA ASP A 197 -17.37 19.12 12.16
C ASP A 197 -18.07 17.88 11.59
N VAL A 198 -17.34 16.75 11.51
CA VAL A 198 -17.75 15.56 10.75
C VAL A 198 -17.65 14.32 11.64
N VAL A 199 -18.74 13.55 11.69
CA VAL A 199 -18.79 12.24 12.34
C VAL A 199 -18.85 11.18 11.24
N CYS A 200 -17.90 10.24 11.27
CA CYS A 200 -17.79 9.14 10.32
C CYS A 200 -18.01 7.82 11.04
N ILE A 201 -18.64 6.87 10.35
CA ILE A 201 -18.74 5.48 10.79
C ILE A 201 -18.08 4.58 9.75
N LYS A 202 -17.26 3.67 10.26
CA LYS A 202 -16.64 2.58 9.52
C LYS A 202 -17.11 1.25 10.07
N GLN A 203 -17.84 0.49 9.25
CA GLN A 203 -18.26 -0.87 9.55
C GLN A 203 -17.26 -1.87 8.96
N LEU A 204 -16.76 -2.81 9.76
CA LEU A 204 -15.89 -3.89 9.27
C LEU A 204 -16.72 -5.07 8.77
N LYS A 205 -16.16 -5.90 7.87
CA LYS A 205 -16.88 -7.04 7.27
C LYS A 205 -17.37 -8.12 8.24
N GLY A 206 -16.87 -8.15 9.48
CA GLY A 206 -17.32 -9.07 10.53
C GLY A 206 -18.63 -8.66 11.22
N SER A 207 -19.10 -7.43 10.99
CA SER A 207 -20.27 -6.87 11.66
C SER A 207 -21.57 -7.46 11.11
N ASN A 208 -22.49 -7.83 12.02
CA ASN A 208 -23.82 -8.34 11.68
C ASN A 208 -24.88 -7.24 11.50
N LEU A 209 -24.48 -5.96 11.56
CA LEU A 209 -25.40 -4.83 11.51
C LEU A 209 -25.89 -4.55 10.09
N THR A 210 -27.18 -4.24 9.97
CA THR A 210 -27.79 -3.85 8.70
C THR A 210 -27.44 -2.41 8.34
N GLN A 211 -27.63 -2.02 7.08
CA GLN A 211 -27.41 -0.63 6.63
C GLN A 211 -28.28 0.37 7.42
N SER A 212 -29.54 0.02 7.75
CA SER A 212 -30.42 0.87 8.56
C SER A 212 -29.92 1.05 9.97
N ASP A 213 -29.33 0.01 10.59
CA ASP A 213 -28.76 0.11 11.93
C ASP A 213 -27.56 1.06 11.96
N VAL A 214 -26.68 0.94 10.97
CA VAL A 214 -25.52 1.81 10.79
C VAL A 214 -25.97 3.26 10.58
N GLN A 215 -26.98 3.49 9.75
CA GLN A 215 -27.52 4.82 9.48
C GLN A 215 -28.23 5.44 10.70
N SER A 216 -28.95 4.63 11.48
CA SER A 216 -29.57 5.05 12.73
C SER A 216 -28.51 5.42 13.78
N ARG A 217 -27.44 4.62 13.88
CA ARG A 217 -26.30 4.89 14.77
C ARG A 217 -25.56 6.16 14.38
N LEU A 218 -25.36 6.40 13.08
CA LEU A 218 -24.81 7.68 12.59
C LEU A 218 -25.68 8.84 13.01
N LYS A 219 -27.00 8.74 12.83
CA LYS A 219 -27.95 9.79 13.23
C LYS A 219 -27.80 10.12 14.72
N LYS A 220 -27.87 9.10 15.57
CA LYS A 220 -27.76 9.28 17.03
C LYS A 220 -26.45 9.94 17.43
N LEU A 221 -25.31 9.43 16.94
CA LEU A 221 -24.00 10.02 17.23
C LEU A 221 -23.87 11.46 16.71
N SER A 222 -24.41 11.73 15.52
CA SER A 222 -24.39 13.07 14.94
C SER A 222 -25.25 14.04 15.72
N ASP A 223 -26.44 13.62 16.19
CA ASP A 223 -27.34 14.49 16.95
C ASP A 223 -26.72 14.74 18.35
N ASP A 224 -26.18 13.72 19.02
CA ASP A 224 -25.50 13.85 20.32
C ASP A 224 -24.28 14.80 20.26
N LYS A 225 -23.53 14.80 19.16
CA LYS A 225 -22.28 15.57 19.01
C LYS A 225 -22.45 16.93 18.35
N LEU A 226 -23.37 17.05 17.38
CA LEU A 226 -23.57 18.25 16.58
C LEU A 226 -24.76 19.11 17.05
N ALA A 227 -25.68 18.57 17.86
CA ALA A 227 -26.88 19.28 18.32
C ALA A 227 -26.82 19.78 19.77
N GLN A 228 -25.64 19.86 20.40
CA GLN A 228 -25.52 20.45 21.74
C GLN A 228 -25.83 21.97 21.74
N ASP A 229 -27.14 22.26 21.82
CA ASP A 229 -27.80 23.50 22.22
C ASP A 229 -28.66 23.25 23.48
N SER A 230 -28.22 22.40 24.41
CA SER A 230 -28.86 22.35 25.74
C SER A 230 -28.11 23.28 26.70
N PRO A 231 -28.79 24.24 27.34
CA PRO A 231 -28.20 24.97 28.46
C PRO A 231 -28.02 23.97 29.61
N GLU A 232 -26.80 23.88 30.13
CA GLU A 232 -26.45 23.20 31.38
C GLU A 232 -26.78 21.69 31.47
N SER A 233 -25.76 20.85 31.23
CA SER A 233 -25.55 19.64 32.02
C SER A 233 -24.21 19.77 32.74
N LEU A 234 -24.24 20.55 33.81
CA LEU A 234 -23.31 20.42 34.93
C LEU A 234 -23.84 19.27 35.81
N THR A 235 -23.64 18.02 35.40
CA THR A 235 -23.68 16.87 36.33
C THR A 235 -22.64 15.83 35.91
N ALA A 236 -21.41 16.09 36.37
CA ALA A 236 -20.43 15.14 36.89
C ALA A 236 -20.55 13.67 36.43
N ARG A 237 -19.63 13.27 35.55
CA ARG A 237 -18.83 12.06 35.78
C ARG A 237 -17.42 12.24 35.23
N ASP A 238 -16.49 12.23 36.18
CA ASP A 238 -15.02 12.20 36.07
C ASP A 238 -14.26 13.54 35.97
N ASP A 239 -14.57 14.44 36.92
CA ASP A 239 -13.63 15.45 37.45
C ASP A 239 -12.49 14.77 38.25
N LYS A 240 -11.62 14.03 37.56
CA LYS A 240 -10.37 13.55 38.17
C LYS A 240 -9.16 13.60 37.26
N PHE A 241 -9.04 14.63 36.43
CA PHE A 241 -7.82 14.84 35.64
C PHE A 241 -7.38 16.30 35.43
N LEU A 242 -7.89 17.27 36.18
CA LEU A 242 -7.51 18.69 36.02
C LEU A 242 -7.39 19.47 37.34
N LEU A 243 -6.81 18.87 38.39
CA LEU A 243 -6.22 19.67 39.48
C LEU A 243 -4.79 19.17 39.76
N GLY A 244 -3.82 19.95 39.30
CA GLY A 244 -2.41 19.75 39.62
C GLY A 244 -1.50 19.95 38.43
N LEU A 245 -1.19 21.21 38.10
CA LEU A 245 0.18 21.75 38.02
C LEU A 245 0.17 23.08 37.26
N ASN A 246 0.42 24.13 38.02
CA ASN A 246 0.87 25.42 37.52
C ASN A 246 2.10 25.25 36.62
N GLY A 247 2.12 25.98 35.51
CA GLY A 247 3.34 26.41 34.80
C GLY A 247 4.22 25.31 34.22
N SER A 248 3.96 24.93 32.95
CA SER A 248 5.00 24.80 31.90
C SER A 248 4.35 24.34 30.59
N LEU A 249 4.44 25.18 29.55
CA LEU A 249 4.17 24.84 28.16
C LEU A 249 5.25 23.87 27.67
N LEU A 250 5.05 22.57 27.84
CA LEU A 250 5.90 21.55 27.21
C LEU A 250 5.24 21.01 25.93
N LEU A 251 5.82 21.38 24.79
CA LEU A 251 5.50 20.97 23.42
C LEU A 251 5.88 19.49 23.16
N GLY A 252 5.29 18.56 23.93
CA GLY A 252 5.47 17.12 23.71
C GLY A 252 4.34 16.47 22.87
N PRO A 253 4.52 15.25 22.32
CA PRO A 253 3.55 14.50 21.49
C PRO A 253 2.21 14.11 22.16
N GLY A 254 1.84 14.76 23.27
CA GLY A 254 0.62 14.54 24.05
C GLY A 254 -0.10 15.82 24.49
N SER A 255 0.31 17.00 24.02
CA SER A 255 -0.36 18.28 24.37
C SER A 255 -1.73 18.41 23.69
N ALA A 256 -2.60 19.29 24.22
CA ALA A 256 -3.92 19.56 23.64
C ALA A 256 -3.85 20.03 22.17
N ALA A 257 -2.78 20.76 21.79
CA ALA A 257 -2.52 21.15 20.42
C ALA A 257 -2.27 19.94 19.50
N TRP A 258 -1.61 18.88 19.99
CA TRP A 258 -1.42 17.61 19.24
C TRP A 258 -2.72 16.82 19.06
N ARG A 259 -3.69 16.95 19.99
CA ARG A 259 -5.01 16.31 19.86
C ARG A 259 -5.86 16.94 18.76
N SER A 260 -5.72 18.24 18.48
CA SER A 260 -6.41 18.91 17.37
C SER A 260 -5.97 18.42 15.98
N PHE A 261 -4.85 17.69 15.88
CA PHE A 261 -4.36 17.15 14.60
C PHE A 261 -4.86 15.74 14.28
N ARG A 262 -5.38 14.99 15.25
CA ARG A 262 -5.85 13.61 15.04
C ARG A 262 -7.35 13.47 15.33
N PRO A 263 -8.10 12.81 14.44
CA PRO A 263 -9.50 12.46 14.71
C PRO A 263 -9.63 11.68 16.01
N SER A 264 -10.71 11.90 16.76
CA SER A 264 -11.03 11.01 17.88
C SER A 264 -11.62 9.72 17.32
N VAL A 265 -10.98 8.60 17.62
CA VAL A 265 -11.36 7.26 17.12
C VAL A 265 -11.86 6.44 18.28
N MET A 266 -13.09 5.95 18.20
CA MET A 266 -13.70 5.05 19.17
C MET A 266 -14.09 3.75 18.48
N SER A 267 -13.55 2.63 18.96
CA SER A 267 -13.92 1.29 18.51
C SER A 267 -15.02 0.73 19.41
N HIS A 268 -16.09 0.21 18.81
CA HIS A 268 -17.21 -0.42 19.51
C HIS A 268 -17.09 -1.94 19.41
N LYS A 269 -17.77 -2.66 20.32
CA LYS A 269 -17.74 -4.14 20.34
C LYS A 269 -18.40 -4.81 19.12
N ASP A 270 -19.18 -4.07 18.34
CA ASP A 270 -19.96 -4.59 17.21
C ASP A 270 -19.23 -4.49 15.85
N ASP A 271 -17.89 -4.47 15.88
CA ASP A 271 -17.03 -4.25 14.69
C ASP A 271 -17.32 -2.94 13.94
N ILE A 272 -17.72 -1.92 14.71
CA ILE A 272 -17.92 -0.54 14.25
C ILE A 272 -16.85 0.36 14.85
N VAL A 273 -16.29 1.23 14.00
CA VAL A 273 -15.41 2.32 14.41
C VAL A 273 -16.10 3.63 14.11
N SER A 274 -16.27 4.47 15.13
CA SER A 274 -16.76 5.84 15.00
C SER A 274 -15.59 6.81 15.08
N ILE A 275 -15.52 7.74 14.14
CA ILE A 275 -14.42 8.70 13.99
C ILE A 275 -15.02 10.09 13.98
N HIS A 276 -14.53 10.99 14.82
CA HIS A 276 -15.00 12.37 14.88
C HIS A 276 -13.86 13.34 14.54
N ILE A 277 -14.11 14.18 13.54
CA ILE A 277 -13.16 15.08 12.89
C ILE A 277 -13.69 16.50 13.00
N ARG A 278 -12.94 17.33 13.72
CA ARG A 278 -13.18 18.78 13.79
C ARG A 278 -11.95 19.50 13.23
N ARG A 279 -12.18 20.50 12.37
CA ARG A 279 -11.12 21.30 11.73
C ARG A 279 -11.56 22.73 11.54
N GLY A 280 -10.66 23.69 11.75
CA GLY A 280 -10.98 25.12 11.80
C GLY A 280 -11.60 25.51 13.14
N GLY A 281 -11.41 26.76 13.55
CA GLY A 281 -11.73 27.22 14.90
C GLY A 281 -10.82 26.62 15.98
N VAL A 282 -11.11 26.96 17.23
CA VAL A 282 -10.36 26.47 18.40
C VAL A 282 -11.07 25.26 18.97
N ASP A 283 -10.41 24.10 19.03
CA ASP A 283 -11.01 22.89 19.61
C ASP A 283 -10.39 22.54 20.98
N ASN A 284 -11.08 22.96 22.04
CA ASN A 284 -10.77 22.65 23.43
C ASN A 284 -11.73 21.58 24.00
N GLY A 285 -12.44 20.84 23.14
CA GLY A 285 -13.46 19.87 23.56
C GLY A 285 -14.82 20.50 23.92
N GLN A 286 -15.05 21.75 23.54
CA GLN A 286 -16.33 22.42 23.76
C GLN A 286 -17.46 21.90 22.84
N GLY A 287 -18.70 22.23 23.20
CA GLY A 287 -19.88 22.00 22.38
C GLY A 287 -19.86 22.74 21.04
N HIS A 288 -20.66 22.27 20.09
CA HIS A 288 -20.65 22.73 18.70
C HIS A 288 -20.89 24.24 18.56
N SER A 289 -21.86 24.80 19.27
CA SER A 289 -22.21 26.23 19.17
C SER A 289 -21.10 27.17 19.65
N LYS A 290 -20.37 26.78 20.71
CA LYS A 290 -19.19 27.52 21.19
C LYS A 290 -18.01 27.38 20.24
N TRP A 291 -17.87 26.23 19.56
CA TRP A 291 -16.86 26.05 18.52
C TRP A 291 -17.15 26.94 17.30
N LEU A 292 -18.41 27.01 16.85
CA LEU A 292 -18.83 27.78 15.69
C LEU A 292 -18.42 29.26 15.74
N SER A 293 -18.50 29.89 16.93
CA SER A 293 -18.12 31.30 17.09
C SER A 293 -16.62 31.55 16.96
N THR A 294 -15.78 30.53 17.10
CA THR A 294 -14.32 30.64 17.00
C THR A 294 -13.80 30.53 15.57
N ILE A 295 -14.61 30.01 14.63
CA ILE A 295 -14.20 29.74 13.24
C ILE A 295 -13.75 31.02 12.53
N SER A 296 -14.45 32.14 12.71
CA SER A 296 -14.10 33.41 12.07
C SER A 296 -12.73 33.95 12.51
N GLY A 297 -12.29 33.64 13.73
CA GLY A 297 -10.99 34.08 14.25
C GLY A 297 -9.82 33.20 13.79
N SER A 298 -10.08 31.91 13.55
CA SER A 298 -9.06 30.93 13.17
C SER A 298 -9.58 29.91 12.16
N PRO A 299 -9.88 30.34 10.92
CA PRO A 299 -10.35 29.43 9.88
C PRO A 299 -9.24 28.50 9.40
N ASP A 300 -9.62 27.31 8.93
CA ASP A 300 -8.72 26.33 8.33
C ASP A 300 -9.36 25.73 7.05
N VAL A 301 -8.59 24.96 6.28
CA VAL A 301 -9.05 24.36 5.04
C VAL A 301 -10.09 23.28 5.32
N ILE A 302 -11.30 23.49 4.79
CA ILE A 302 -12.38 22.50 4.86
C ILE A 302 -12.37 21.57 3.63
N SER A 303 -12.06 22.12 2.45
CA SER A 303 -11.98 21.42 1.17
C SER A 303 -11.00 22.11 0.20
N MET A 304 -10.50 21.38 -0.79
CA MET A 304 -9.66 21.88 -1.88
C MET A 304 -10.12 21.28 -3.20
N ALA A 305 -9.94 22.01 -4.29
CA ALA A 305 -10.18 21.54 -5.65
C ALA A 305 -8.87 21.40 -6.42
N PHE A 306 -8.71 20.29 -7.14
CA PHE A 306 -7.46 19.93 -7.79
C PHE A 306 -7.61 19.77 -9.31
N VAL A 307 -6.50 20.00 -10.02
CA VAL A 307 -6.31 19.65 -11.43
C VAL A 307 -5.06 18.78 -11.55
N PRO A 308 -5.12 17.59 -12.16
CA PRO A 308 -3.93 16.75 -12.35
C PRO A 308 -2.84 17.50 -13.12
N ILE A 309 -1.58 17.46 -12.66
CA ILE A 309 -0.47 18.12 -13.38
C ILE A 309 -0.35 17.55 -14.80
N THR A 310 -0.60 16.24 -14.95
CA THR A 310 -0.50 15.53 -16.22
C THR A 310 -1.53 15.98 -17.26
N SER A 311 -2.70 16.50 -16.85
CA SER A 311 -3.68 17.05 -17.80
C SER A 311 -3.28 18.39 -18.38
N LEU A 312 -2.32 19.09 -17.75
CA LEU A 312 -1.80 20.39 -18.19
C LEU A 312 -0.50 20.27 -19.03
N LEU A 313 -0.02 19.04 -19.28
CA LEU A 313 1.22 18.76 -20.02
C LEU A 313 0.97 18.35 -21.48
N THR A 314 -0.11 18.83 -22.08
CA THR A 314 -0.42 18.55 -23.49
C THR A 314 0.71 19.02 -24.41
N GLY A 315 1.18 18.13 -25.29
CA GLY A 315 2.28 18.41 -26.23
C GLY A 315 3.70 18.31 -25.65
N VAL A 316 3.88 18.00 -24.36
CA VAL A 316 5.21 17.82 -23.76
C VAL A 316 5.69 16.38 -23.94
N ARG A 317 6.91 16.20 -24.46
CA ARG A 317 7.54 14.87 -24.60
C ARG A 317 7.73 14.24 -23.21
N GLY A 318 7.38 12.96 -23.08
CA GLY A 318 7.55 12.22 -21.82
C GLY A 318 6.36 12.32 -20.84
N CYS A 319 5.32 13.10 -21.18
CA CYS A 319 4.11 13.21 -20.36
C CYS A 319 3.43 11.86 -20.08
N GLY A 320 3.52 10.90 -21.01
CA GLY A 320 3.01 9.53 -20.83
C GLY A 320 3.74 8.77 -19.72
N PHE A 321 5.06 8.91 -19.61
CA PHE A 321 5.85 8.29 -18.54
C PHE A 321 5.52 8.89 -17.18
N LEU A 322 5.46 10.22 -17.10
CA LEU A 322 5.04 10.90 -15.88
C LEU A 322 3.62 10.52 -15.46
N ASN A 323 2.68 10.47 -16.40
CA ASN A 323 1.32 10.03 -16.11
C ASN A 323 1.28 8.59 -15.59
N HIS A 324 2.07 7.69 -16.16
CA HIS A 324 2.19 6.33 -15.66
C HIS A 324 2.76 6.28 -14.23
N ALA A 325 3.85 7.01 -13.96
CA ALA A 325 4.46 7.09 -12.64
C ALA A 325 3.53 7.68 -11.57
N VAL A 326 2.83 8.79 -11.88
CA VAL A 326 1.84 9.41 -10.98
C VAL A 326 0.70 8.43 -10.68
N ASN A 327 0.19 7.71 -11.67
CA ASN A 327 -0.87 6.71 -11.45
C ASN A 327 -0.40 5.56 -10.55
N LEU A 328 0.82 5.07 -10.73
CA LEU A 328 1.42 4.06 -9.85
C LEU A 328 1.58 4.59 -8.42
N TYR A 329 2.08 5.82 -8.27
CA TYR A 329 2.25 6.47 -6.97
C TYR A 329 0.92 6.66 -6.24
N LEU A 330 -0.11 7.22 -6.90
CA LEU A 330 -1.43 7.43 -6.30
C LEU A 330 -2.12 6.11 -5.93
N ARG A 331 -1.92 5.06 -6.73
CA ARG A 331 -2.51 3.74 -6.51
C ARG A 331 -1.88 2.98 -5.37
N TYR A 332 -0.55 2.93 -5.29
CA TYR A 332 0.15 2.09 -4.32
C TYR A 332 0.63 2.86 -3.10
N LYS A 333 0.82 4.18 -3.23
CA LYS A 333 1.26 5.10 -2.16
C LYS A 333 2.51 4.60 -1.42
N PRO A 334 3.60 4.22 -2.14
CA PRO A 334 4.86 3.99 -1.46
C PRO A 334 5.32 5.28 -0.75
N PRO A 335 6.17 5.18 0.29
CA PRO A 335 6.85 6.34 0.86
C PRO A 335 7.55 7.14 -0.24
N ILE A 336 7.52 8.47 -0.15
CA ILE A 336 8.04 9.34 -1.22
C ILE A 336 9.55 9.16 -1.39
N GLU A 337 10.25 8.87 -0.29
CA GLU A 337 11.69 8.62 -0.24
C GLU A 337 12.07 7.32 -0.95
N GLU A 338 11.16 6.34 -0.99
CA GLU A 338 11.39 5.03 -1.64
C GLU A 338 10.76 4.97 -3.05
N LEU A 339 10.16 6.06 -3.55
CA LEU A 339 9.43 6.08 -4.82
C LEU A 339 10.33 5.73 -6.00
N HIS A 340 11.58 6.18 -6.02
CA HIS A 340 12.53 5.87 -7.08
C HIS A 340 12.77 4.35 -7.23
N GLN A 341 13.08 3.64 -6.13
CA GLN A 341 13.25 2.19 -6.09
C GLN A 341 11.97 1.46 -6.45
N PHE A 342 10.82 1.95 -5.97
CA PHE A 342 9.53 1.39 -6.35
C PHE A 342 9.32 1.45 -7.87
N LEU A 343 9.58 2.59 -8.51
CA LEU A 343 9.43 2.79 -9.95
C LEU A 343 10.39 1.94 -10.78
N GLU A 344 11.63 1.70 -10.31
CA GLU A 344 12.57 0.77 -10.97
C GLU A 344 12.01 -0.66 -11.06
N PHE A 345 11.22 -1.08 -10.08
CA PHE A 345 10.59 -2.40 -10.04
C PHE A 345 9.25 -2.48 -10.81
N GLN A 346 8.76 -1.36 -11.36
CA GLN A 346 7.53 -1.32 -12.17
C GLN A 346 7.80 -1.59 -13.67
N VAL A 347 8.67 -2.56 -13.94
CA VAL A 347 8.91 -3.09 -15.28
C VAL A 347 8.07 -4.36 -15.52
N PRO A 348 7.79 -4.73 -16.78
CA PRO A 348 7.07 -5.96 -17.09
C PRO A 348 7.73 -7.18 -16.44
N ARG A 349 6.90 -8.06 -15.85
CA ARG A 349 7.35 -9.33 -15.25
C ARG A 349 7.13 -10.46 -16.23
N GLN A 350 8.13 -11.34 -16.34
CA GLN A 350 8.12 -12.50 -17.22
C GLN A 350 8.38 -13.76 -16.41
N TRP A 351 7.90 -14.89 -16.90
CA TRP A 351 8.18 -16.20 -16.31
C TRP A 351 9.28 -16.88 -17.11
N ALA A 352 10.27 -17.42 -16.42
CA ALA A 352 11.28 -18.30 -16.97
C ALA A 352 11.07 -19.72 -16.42
N PRO A 353 10.99 -20.76 -17.30
CA PRO A 353 10.90 -20.66 -18.76
C PRO A 353 9.58 -20.03 -19.24
N GLU A 354 9.58 -19.40 -20.42
CA GLU A 354 8.35 -18.81 -20.97
C GLU A 354 7.34 -19.90 -21.36
N PHE A 355 6.05 -19.58 -21.25
CA PHE A 355 4.98 -20.51 -21.56
C PHE A 355 5.02 -20.91 -23.05
N GLY A 356 5.43 -22.15 -23.34
CA GLY A 356 5.55 -22.68 -24.69
C GLY A 356 7.00 -22.92 -25.16
N GLU A 357 8.01 -22.48 -24.41
CA GLU A 357 9.42 -22.75 -24.76
C GLU A 357 9.89 -24.15 -24.34
N LEU A 358 9.30 -24.74 -23.30
CA LEU A 358 9.61 -26.10 -22.85
C LEU A 358 9.48 -27.20 -23.93
N PRO A 359 8.47 -27.19 -24.82
CA PRO A 359 8.45 -28.13 -25.95
C PRO A 359 9.46 -27.83 -27.07
N LEU A 360 10.09 -26.64 -27.12
CA LEU A 360 11.01 -26.23 -28.19
C LEU A 360 12.49 -26.26 -27.78
N ALA A 361 12.83 -25.90 -26.54
CA ALA A 361 14.18 -25.99 -25.99
C ALA A 361 14.64 -27.46 -25.82
N LEU A 362 13.68 -28.37 -25.69
CA LEU A 362 13.88 -29.80 -25.88
C LEU A 362 13.74 -30.16 -27.36
N GLY A 363 14.64 -29.65 -28.20
CA GLY A 363 14.70 -30.07 -29.60
C GLY A 363 14.74 -31.61 -29.73
N PRO A 364 14.45 -32.17 -30.93
CA PRO A 364 14.33 -33.62 -31.16
C PRO A 364 15.57 -34.46 -30.81
N ARG A 365 16.67 -33.82 -30.36
CA ARG A 365 17.98 -34.42 -30.10
C ARG A 365 18.25 -34.88 -28.67
N LYS A 366 17.45 -34.53 -27.65
CA LYS A 366 17.57 -35.19 -26.33
C LYS A 366 16.80 -36.52 -26.33
N LYS A 367 17.47 -37.55 -26.87
CA LYS A 367 17.08 -38.97 -26.75
C LYS A 367 16.66 -39.29 -25.31
N LYS A 368 15.45 -39.81 -25.13
CA LYS A 368 15.01 -40.86 -24.18
C LYS A 368 15.68 -40.97 -22.78
N ASN A 369 16.11 -39.90 -22.13
CA ASN A 369 16.39 -39.96 -20.68
C ASN A 369 15.04 -39.96 -19.94
N SER A 370 14.69 -41.07 -19.30
CA SER A 370 13.48 -41.17 -18.49
C SER A 370 13.55 -40.16 -17.35
N LEU A 371 12.68 -39.15 -17.36
CA LEU A 371 12.58 -38.17 -16.28
C LEU A 371 12.34 -38.89 -14.94
N PRO A 372 13.04 -38.51 -13.86
CA PRO A 372 12.81 -39.11 -12.56
C PRO A 372 11.35 -38.94 -12.16
N SER A 373 10.78 -39.94 -11.49
CA SER A 373 9.35 -39.96 -11.19
C SER A 373 9.06 -40.29 -9.74
N LEU A 374 8.17 -39.52 -9.13
CA LEU A 374 7.61 -39.75 -7.81
C LEU A 374 6.32 -40.56 -7.92
N GLN A 375 6.08 -41.41 -6.92
CA GLN A 375 4.88 -42.23 -6.76
C GLN A 375 4.25 -41.97 -5.39
N PHE A 376 2.94 -41.78 -5.38
CA PHE A 376 2.19 -41.47 -4.16
C PHE A 376 1.40 -42.67 -3.61
N THR A 377 1.13 -43.67 -4.45
CA THR A 377 0.52 -44.95 -4.09
C THR A 377 1.20 -46.07 -4.89
N LEU A 378 1.21 -47.31 -4.36
CA LEU A 378 1.99 -48.44 -4.92
C LEU A 378 1.66 -48.74 -6.40
N MET A 379 0.38 -48.64 -6.79
CA MET A 379 -0.09 -48.78 -8.17
C MET A 379 -0.62 -47.45 -8.74
N GLY A 380 -0.08 -46.34 -8.24
CA GLY A 380 -0.57 -44.99 -8.52
C GLY A 380 -0.03 -44.35 -9.79
N PRO A 381 -0.60 -43.20 -10.19
CA PRO A 381 -0.02 -42.37 -11.24
C PRO A 381 1.35 -41.84 -10.81
N LYS A 382 2.28 -41.79 -11.77
CA LYS A 382 3.64 -41.27 -11.59
C LYS A 382 3.69 -39.78 -11.94
N LEU A 383 4.29 -38.99 -11.06
CA LEU A 383 4.62 -37.59 -11.32
C LEU A 383 6.07 -37.51 -11.74
N HIS A 384 6.32 -37.16 -13.01
CA HIS A 384 7.67 -36.94 -13.50
C HIS A 384 8.18 -35.58 -13.02
N VAL A 385 9.47 -35.45 -12.79
CA VAL A 385 10.10 -34.20 -12.34
C VAL A 385 11.02 -33.69 -13.43
N THR A 386 10.77 -32.45 -13.88
CA THR A 386 11.63 -31.74 -14.82
C THR A 386 12.86 -31.24 -14.08
N THR A 387 14.03 -31.77 -14.43
CA THR A 387 15.33 -31.39 -13.82
C THR A 387 16.03 -30.26 -14.57
N ALA A 388 15.37 -29.65 -15.57
CA ALA A 388 15.90 -28.50 -16.29
C ALA A 388 15.98 -27.29 -15.34
N LYS A 389 17.10 -26.57 -15.41
CA LYS A 389 17.30 -25.33 -14.63
C LYS A 389 16.45 -24.21 -15.24
N ALA A 390 15.55 -23.65 -14.44
CA ALA A 390 14.93 -22.37 -14.75
C ALA A 390 15.95 -21.28 -14.43
N ASP A 391 16.28 -20.45 -15.41
CA ASP A 391 17.27 -19.38 -15.31
C ASP A 391 16.60 -18.06 -15.68
N SER A 392 16.72 -17.05 -14.81
CA SER A 392 16.23 -15.69 -15.07
C SER A 392 17.17 -14.86 -15.95
N GLY A 393 18.33 -15.40 -16.37
CA GLY A 393 19.33 -14.69 -17.14
C GLY A 393 20.02 -13.59 -16.32
N ASN A 394 20.34 -13.89 -15.05
CA ASN A 394 20.85 -12.92 -14.08
C ASN A 394 19.93 -11.69 -13.93
N ARG A 395 18.61 -11.91 -13.83
CA ARG A 395 17.64 -10.85 -13.53
C ARG A 395 16.99 -11.09 -12.16
N PRO A 396 16.60 -10.03 -11.44
CA PRO A 396 15.96 -10.17 -10.14
C PRO A 396 14.65 -10.95 -10.23
N VAL A 397 14.54 -11.97 -9.40
CA VAL A 397 13.35 -12.82 -9.29
C VAL A 397 12.41 -12.22 -8.23
N THR A 398 11.13 -12.07 -8.57
CA THR A 398 10.06 -11.52 -7.71
C THR A 398 9.02 -12.57 -7.31
N GLY A 399 9.14 -13.80 -7.82
CA GLY A 399 8.23 -14.89 -7.48
C GLY A 399 8.73 -16.24 -7.98
N ILE A 400 8.23 -17.32 -7.38
CA ILE A 400 8.52 -18.70 -7.76
C ILE A 400 7.21 -19.48 -7.72
N ARG A 401 7.00 -20.40 -8.67
CA ARG A 401 5.86 -21.32 -8.64
C ARG A 401 6.28 -22.73 -9.01
N LEU A 402 5.55 -23.70 -8.46
CA LEU A 402 5.54 -25.07 -8.98
C LEU A 402 4.49 -25.15 -10.10
N PHE A 403 4.86 -25.75 -11.22
CA PHE A 403 3.99 -25.83 -12.39
C PHE A 403 3.89 -27.26 -12.91
N LEU A 404 2.67 -27.68 -13.26
CA LEU A 404 2.40 -28.98 -13.87
C LEU A 404 2.41 -28.86 -15.39
N GLU A 405 3.47 -29.36 -16.01
CA GLU A 405 3.77 -29.26 -17.42
C GLU A 405 3.27 -30.47 -18.24
N GLY A 406 3.18 -30.25 -19.56
CA GLY A 406 2.88 -31.27 -20.56
C GLY A 406 1.39 -31.54 -20.75
N LYS A 407 1.03 -32.16 -21.89
CA LYS A 407 -0.37 -32.43 -22.27
C LYS A 407 -1.18 -33.21 -21.22
N LYS A 408 -0.50 -33.96 -20.34
CA LYS A 408 -1.11 -34.78 -19.28
C LYS A 408 -1.01 -34.16 -17.88
N ASN A 409 -0.42 -32.96 -17.74
CA ASN A 409 -0.17 -32.28 -16.46
C ASN A 409 0.48 -33.20 -15.40
N ASN A 410 1.44 -34.02 -15.85
CA ASN A 410 2.10 -35.04 -15.03
C ASN A 410 3.62 -34.85 -14.94
N ARG A 411 4.12 -33.68 -15.32
CA ARG A 411 5.51 -33.26 -15.16
C ARG A 411 5.55 -32.07 -14.21
N LEU A 412 6.33 -32.16 -13.15
CA LEU A 412 6.51 -31.08 -12.19
C LEU A 412 7.75 -30.27 -12.59
N GLY A 413 7.56 -28.99 -12.85
CA GLY A 413 8.62 -28.01 -13.06
C GLY A 413 8.57 -26.90 -12.01
N VAL A 414 9.67 -26.12 -11.92
CA VAL A 414 9.75 -24.88 -11.16
C VAL A 414 9.94 -23.73 -12.12
N HIS A 415 9.13 -22.68 -12.00
CA HIS A 415 9.23 -21.47 -12.82
C HIS A 415 9.57 -20.28 -11.94
N LEU A 416 10.38 -19.37 -12.47
CA LEU A 416 10.81 -18.14 -11.82
C LEU A 416 10.15 -16.95 -12.49
N GLN A 417 9.50 -16.08 -11.71
CA GLN A 417 9.06 -14.79 -12.20
C GLN A 417 10.18 -13.79 -12.01
N HIS A 418 10.65 -13.16 -13.08
CA HIS A 418 11.70 -12.17 -13.04
C HIS A 418 11.29 -10.88 -13.73
N LEU A 419 12.00 -9.81 -13.41
CA LEU A 419 11.85 -8.53 -14.10
C LEU A 419 12.39 -8.63 -15.54
N SER A 420 11.76 -7.95 -16.50
CA SER A 420 12.23 -7.89 -17.89
C SER A 420 13.50 -7.04 -18.04
N ALA A 421 13.70 -6.05 -17.17
CA ALA A 421 14.89 -5.24 -17.07
C ALA A 421 15.42 -5.26 -15.61
N THR A 422 16.74 -5.18 -15.45
CA THR A 422 17.37 -5.14 -14.13
C THR A 422 17.33 -3.69 -13.60
N PRO A 423 16.86 -3.46 -12.36
CA PRO A 423 16.91 -2.16 -11.69
C PRO A 423 18.34 -1.61 -11.65
N GLY A 424 18.51 -0.29 -11.87
CA GLY A 424 19.83 0.34 -11.86
C GLY A 424 20.54 0.23 -10.51
N THR A 425 19.78 0.16 -9.43
CA THR A 425 20.29 -0.07 -8.06
C THR A 425 20.89 -1.46 -7.84
N ILE A 426 20.61 -2.44 -8.70
CA ILE A 426 21.04 -3.83 -8.53
C ILE A 426 22.07 -4.18 -9.60
N THR A 427 23.35 -4.13 -9.24
CA THR A 427 24.42 -4.66 -10.09
C THR A 427 24.70 -6.11 -9.71
N ILE A 428 24.25 -7.05 -10.55
CA ILE A 428 24.46 -8.47 -10.31
C ILE A 428 25.89 -8.83 -10.69
N ALA A 429 26.72 -9.09 -9.68
CA ALA A 429 28.03 -9.70 -9.84
C ALA A 429 27.84 -11.17 -10.26
N GLY A 430 28.80 -11.73 -11.00
CA GLY A 430 28.72 -13.08 -11.57
C GLY A 430 28.38 -14.19 -10.57
N GLU A 431 28.26 -15.43 -11.07
CA GLU A 431 27.85 -16.59 -10.26
C GLU A 431 28.62 -16.67 -8.94
N VAL A 432 27.90 -16.46 -7.85
CA VAL A 432 28.35 -16.93 -6.54
C VAL A 432 28.02 -18.41 -6.55
N ALA A 433 29.02 -19.25 -6.29
CA ALA A 433 28.88 -20.70 -6.32
C ALA A 433 27.55 -21.11 -5.67
N SER A 434 26.85 -22.06 -6.30
CA SER A 434 25.73 -22.78 -5.69
C SER A 434 26.12 -23.09 -4.24
N ALA A 435 25.21 -22.88 -3.29
CA ALA A 435 25.43 -23.19 -1.89
C ALA A 435 25.69 -24.69 -1.70
N GLU A 436 26.86 -25.15 -2.09
CA GLU A 436 27.56 -26.30 -1.59
C GLU A 436 28.23 -25.81 -0.31
N ASP A 437 28.04 -26.57 0.76
CA ASP A 437 28.64 -26.36 2.09
C ASP A 437 28.08 -25.24 2.97
N ALA A 438 26.87 -25.49 3.48
CA ALA A 438 26.57 -25.14 4.87
C ALA A 438 25.72 -26.24 5.51
N THR A 439 26.37 -27.33 5.94
CA THR A 439 26.12 -28.19 7.12
C THR A 439 24.69 -28.36 7.70
N VAL A 440 23.62 -28.19 6.93
CA VAL A 440 22.29 -28.61 7.34
C VAL A 440 22.23 -30.10 7.08
N ARG A 441 22.07 -30.91 8.13
CA ARG A 441 21.87 -32.36 7.98
C ARG A 441 20.56 -32.57 7.21
N GLU A 442 20.59 -32.62 5.88
CA GLU A 442 19.39 -32.69 5.03
C GLU A 442 18.46 -33.85 5.42
N ARG A 443 19.02 -34.94 5.97
CA ARG A 443 18.32 -36.12 6.49
C ARG A 443 17.23 -35.80 7.51
N ASP A 444 17.40 -34.71 8.23
CA ASP A 444 16.54 -34.26 9.30
C ASP A 444 15.27 -33.52 8.85
N TYR A 445 15.23 -33.12 7.58
CA TYR A 445 14.15 -32.35 6.96
C TYR A 445 13.40 -33.17 5.91
N ILE A 446 13.51 -34.50 5.95
CA ILE A 446 12.84 -35.38 4.99
C ILE A 446 11.46 -35.73 5.53
N GLU A 447 10.42 -35.20 4.89
CA GLU A 447 9.03 -35.44 5.28
C GLU A 447 8.30 -36.29 4.22
N PRO A 448 7.46 -37.26 4.62
CA PRO A 448 6.68 -38.05 3.68
C PRO A 448 5.47 -37.27 3.16
N ILE A 449 5.19 -37.33 1.84
CA ILE A 449 4.09 -36.55 1.24
C ILE A 449 2.72 -37.10 1.66
N LYS A 450 2.55 -38.43 1.61
CA LYS A 450 1.32 -39.14 2.03
C LYS A 450 1.61 -40.49 2.68
N SER A 451 2.43 -41.31 2.02
CA SER A 451 2.85 -42.61 2.55
C SER A 451 4.32 -42.55 3.00
N PRO A 452 4.66 -43.04 4.20
CA PRO A 452 6.04 -43.06 4.70
C PRO A 452 6.96 -44.03 3.94
N LEU A 453 6.41 -44.86 3.06
CA LEU A 453 7.12 -45.89 2.31
C LEU A 453 7.46 -45.49 0.87
N LEU A 454 6.95 -44.36 0.38
CA LEU A 454 7.08 -43.97 -1.03
C LEU A 454 7.88 -42.67 -1.19
N SER A 455 7.23 -41.62 -1.69
CA SER A 455 7.87 -40.35 -2.02
C SER A 455 7.93 -39.43 -0.81
N HIS A 456 9.10 -38.81 -0.63
CA HIS A 456 9.38 -37.83 0.41
C HIS A 456 9.81 -36.50 -0.22
N VAL A 457 9.78 -35.44 0.56
CA VAL A 457 10.22 -34.09 0.17
C VAL A 457 11.21 -33.60 1.20
N CYS A 458 12.29 -32.98 0.75
CA CYS A 458 13.19 -32.24 1.62
C CYS A 458 12.59 -30.85 1.90
N THR A 459 12.26 -30.58 3.17
CA THR A 459 11.70 -29.31 3.65
C THR A 459 12.76 -28.35 4.20
N ALA A 460 14.04 -28.65 3.96
CA ALA A 460 15.15 -27.81 4.37
C ALA A 460 15.08 -26.44 3.68
N PRO A 461 15.30 -25.33 4.41
CA PRO A 461 15.34 -24.01 3.81
C PRO A 461 16.57 -23.86 2.91
N VAL A 462 16.35 -23.55 1.63
CA VAL A 462 17.42 -23.24 0.68
C VAL A 462 17.58 -21.72 0.66
N GLN A 463 18.62 -21.25 1.33
CA GLN A 463 18.97 -19.84 1.43
C GLN A 463 20.50 -19.70 1.39
N TYR A 464 20.99 -18.56 0.93
CA TYR A 464 22.41 -18.27 0.96
C TYR A 464 22.86 -18.01 2.42
N ASN A 465 23.78 -18.83 2.93
CA ASN A 465 24.27 -18.78 4.32
C ASN A 465 25.59 -18.03 4.49
N GLY A 466 26.17 -17.47 3.42
CA GLY A 466 27.41 -16.68 3.46
C GLY A 466 27.22 -15.27 4.03
N ALA A 467 26.41 -15.11 5.08
CA ALA A 467 26.15 -13.84 5.73
C ALA A 467 27.12 -13.66 6.90
N ARG A 468 28.37 -13.24 6.63
CA ARG A 468 29.02 -12.33 7.59
C ARG A 468 28.37 -10.96 7.43
N ILE A 469 28.41 -10.16 8.49
CA ILE A 469 27.73 -8.85 8.59
C ILE A 469 28.25 -7.83 7.53
N ASP A 470 29.29 -8.20 6.77
CA ASP A 470 29.94 -7.43 5.70
C ASP A 470 29.94 -8.09 4.31
N ASP A 471 29.24 -9.22 4.12
CA ASP A 471 29.19 -9.88 2.80
C ASP A 471 28.06 -9.32 1.92
N CYS A 472 28.35 -9.10 0.63
CA CYS A 472 27.39 -8.64 -0.39
C CYS A 472 26.12 -9.51 -0.43
N ALA A 473 24.95 -8.89 -0.63
CA ALA A 473 23.69 -9.61 -0.74
C ALA A 473 23.70 -10.60 -1.92
N ALA A 474 23.10 -11.78 -1.74
CA ALA A 474 22.91 -12.76 -2.81
C ALA A 474 21.42 -12.99 -3.10
N ILE A 475 21.04 -12.95 -4.37
CA ILE A 475 19.66 -13.13 -4.83
C ILE A 475 19.51 -14.42 -5.63
N VAL A 476 18.30 -14.98 -5.62
CA VAL A 476 17.97 -16.15 -6.43
C VAL A 476 17.84 -15.74 -7.89
N THR A 477 18.56 -16.45 -8.77
CA THR A 477 18.50 -16.26 -10.23
C THR A 477 18.21 -17.57 -10.97
N ARG A 478 18.46 -18.71 -10.33
CA ARG A 478 18.18 -20.04 -10.89
C ARG A 478 17.44 -20.92 -9.90
N ALA A 479 16.63 -21.84 -10.41
CA ALA A 479 15.98 -22.87 -9.60
C ALA A 479 15.81 -24.15 -10.41
N TRP A 480 15.96 -25.30 -9.74
CA TRP A 480 15.66 -26.60 -10.34
C TRP A 480 15.22 -27.60 -9.27
N LEU A 481 14.61 -28.68 -9.75
CA LEU A 481 14.17 -29.79 -8.92
C LEU A 481 15.08 -30.98 -9.17
N GLU A 482 15.43 -31.68 -8.09
CA GLU A 482 16.21 -32.92 -8.13
C GLU A 482 15.46 -34.02 -7.41
N VAL A 483 15.59 -35.25 -7.90
CA VAL A 483 15.08 -36.43 -7.21
C VAL A 483 16.25 -37.34 -6.91
N GLN A 484 16.48 -37.61 -5.63
CA GLN A 484 17.50 -38.55 -5.19
C GLN A 484 16.85 -39.81 -4.61
N GLU A 485 17.47 -40.96 -4.83
CA GLU A 485 17.06 -42.24 -4.27
C GLU A 485 17.91 -42.56 -3.03
N THR A 486 17.28 -42.56 -1.84
CA THR A 486 17.96 -42.82 -0.57
C THR A 486 17.25 -44.00 0.11
N CYS A 487 17.94 -45.12 0.29
CA CYS A 487 17.44 -46.32 1.00
C CYS A 487 16.00 -46.72 0.57
N LEU A 488 15.77 -46.96 -0.73
CA LEU A 488 14.49 -47.32 -1.36
C LEU A 488 13.41 -46.21 -1.41
N LYS A 489 13.72 -45.00 -0.92
CA LYS A 489 12.80 -43.84 -0.94
C LYS A 489 13.23 -42.85 -2.01
N LYS A 490 12.24 -42.28 -2.71
CA LYS A 490 12.46 -41.17 -3.65
C LYS A 490 12.22 -39.85 -2.95
N VAL A 491 13.24 -39.02 -2.86
CA VAL A 491 13.17 -37.73 -2.17
C VAL A 491 13.28 -36.60 -3.19
N LEU A 492 12.31 -35.68 -3.16
CA LEU A 492 12.32 -34.46 -3.97
C LEU A 492 13.08 -33.35 -3.24
N PHE A 493 14.04 -32.75 -3.94
CA PHE A 493 14.82 -31.60 -3.48
C PHE A 493 14.54 -30.39 -4.37
N LEU A 494 14.48 -29.23 -3.73
CA LEU A 494 14.57 -27.93 -4.39
C LEU A 494 16.03 -27.47 -4.31
N ARG A 495 16.59 -27.01 -5.42
CA ARG A 495 17.90 -26.39 -5.47
C ARG A 495 17.78 -24.99 -6.07
N LEU A 496 18.53 -24.05 -5.53
CA LEU A 496 18.54 -22.65 -5.96
C LEU A 496 19.96 -22.25 -6.35
N GLY A 497 20.08 -21.49 -7.43
CA GLY A 497 21.32 -20.82 -7.83
C GLY A 497 21.24 -19.35 -7.43
N PHE A 498 22.29 -18.88 -6.76
CA PHE A 498 22.39 -17.52 -6.26
C PHE A 498 23.36 -16.72 -7.12
N SER A 499 23.06 -15.44 -7.32
CA SER A 499 24.00 -14.48 -7.89
C SER A 499 24.24 -13.37 -6.88
N GLY A 500 25.49 -12.94 -6.75
CA GLY A 500 25.86 -11.84 -5.85
C GLY A 500 25.36 -10.51 -6.40
N VAL A 501 25.02 -9.58 -5.51
CA VAL A 501 24.67 -8.21 -5.86
C VAL A 501 25.72 -7.30 -5.24
N ALA A 502 26.48 -6.61 -6.09
CA ALA A 502 27.52 -5.71 -5.64
C ALA A 502 26.93 -4.53 -4.86
N SER A 503 27.65 -4.07 -3.84
CA SER A 503 27.36 -2.82 -3.10
C SER A 503 25.93 -2.73 -2.53
N THR A 504 25.33 -3.88 -2.18
CA THR A 504 24.01 -3.91 -1.53
C THR A 504 24.00 -4.88 -0.34
N LYS A 505 23.31 -4.47 0.73
CA LYS A 505 23.02 -5.31 1.91
C LYS A 505 21.53 -5.63 1.98
N ILE A 506 21.19 -6.70 2.71
CA ILE A 506 19.80 -7.05 3.00
C ILE A 506 19.30 -6.17 4.15
N ARG A 507 18.34 -5.27 3.87
CA ARG A 507 17.69 -4.42 4.88
C ARG A 507 16.70 -5.20 5.73
N ARG A 508 15.87 -6.02 5.08
CA ARG A 508 14.77 -6.76 5.71
C ARG A 508 14.52 -8.03 4.93
N SER A 509 14.22 -9.13 5.62
CA SER A 509 13.78 -10.37 4.99
C SER A 509 12.57 -10.97 5.69
N GLU A 510 11.69 -11.61 4.93
CA GLU A 510 10.51 -12.28 5.46
C GLU A 510 10.10 -13.49 4.60
N TRP A 511 9.62 -14.52 5.28
CA TRP A 511 9.04 -15.69 4.63
C TRP A 511 7.58 -15.43 4.28
N ASP A 512 7.13 -16.05 3.19
CA ASP A 512 5.73 -16.00 2.80
C ASP A 512 4.84 -16.88 3.71
N GLY A 513 3.65 -16.35 4.02
CA GLY A 513 2.65 -16.97 4.89
C GLY A 513 2.94 -16.91 6.41
N PRO A 514 1.97 -17.31 7.26
CA PRO A 514 2.17 -17.37 8.71
C PRO A 514 3.30 -18.36 9.07
N PHE A 515 4.12 -17.97 10.05
CA PHE A 515 5.25 -18.76 10.57
C PHE A 515 4.75 -20.06 11.20
N VAL A 516 4.61 -21.13 10.41
CA VAL A 516 4.64 -22.49 10.93
C VAL A 516 6.10 -22.91 10.95
N VAL A 517 6.77 -22.65 12.07
CA VAL A 517 8.05 -23.27 12.37
C VAL A 517 7.75 -24.75 12.59
N SER A 518 8.10 -25.61 11.62
CA SER A 518 8.19 -27.05 11.89
C SER A 518 9.38 -27.29 12.81
N ARG A 519 9.19 -27.07 14.11
CA ARG A 519 10.10 -27.64 15.12
C ARG A 519 9.93 -29.15 15.06
N LYS A 520 11.03 -29.85 14.82
CA LYS A 520 11.12 -31.30 14.86
C LYS A 520 10.52 -31.89 16.13
N SER A 521 9.87 -33.01 15.88
CA SER A 521 9.41 -34.05 16.78
C SER A 521 10.44 -34.47 17.84
N GLY A 522 10.03 -34.37 19.10
CA GLY A 522 10.39 -35.33 20.15
C GLY A 522 9.17 -36.21 20.41
N SER A 523 9.34 -37.52 20.29
CA SER A 523 8.35 -38.53 20.63
C SER A 523 7.83 -38.36 22.07
N LEU A 524 6.52 -38.59 22.26
CA LEU A 524 5.79 -38.82 23.52
C LEU A 524 5.18 -37.65 24.32
N SER A 525 5.22 -36.39 23.88
CA SER A 525 4.58 -35.29 24.65
C SER A 525 3.14 -34.90 24.23
N ALA A 526 2.61 -35.43 23.13
CA ALA A 526 1.25 -35.08 22.66
C ALA A 526 0.10 -35.88 23.32
N LEU A 527 0.40 -36.86 24.20
CA LEU A 527 -0.61 -37.69 24.85
C LEU A 527 -0.98 -37.26 26.28
N PHE A 528 -0.36 -36.20 26.83
CA PHE A 528 -0.63 -35.71 28.19
C PHE A 528 -1.36 -34.36 28.29
N SER A 529 -1.71 -33.70 27.17
CA SER A 529 -2.48 -32.44 27.22
C SER A 529 -3.93 -32.56 26.71
N ALA A 530 -4.43 -33.78 26.51
CA ALA A 530 -5.81 -34.03 26.06
C ALA A 530 -6.67 -34.79 27.09
N ARG A 531 -6.40 -34.67 28.40
CA ARG A 531 -7.18 -35.34 29.47
C ARG A 531 -7.62 -34.47 30.65
N LEU A 532 -7.60 -33.14 30.52
CA LEU A 532 -8.14 -32.25 31.54
C LEU A 532 -8.94 -31.11 30.90
N SER A 533 -10.08 -31.45 30.30
CA SER A 533 -11.26 -30.58 30.12
C SER A 533 -12.36 -31.35 29.36
N ALA A 534 -12.86 -32.41 29.97
CA ALA A 534 -14.12 -33.03 29.58
C ALA A 534 -14.81 -33.53 30.85
N ALA A 535 -15.42 -32.60 31.59
CA ALA A 535 -16.49 -32.88 32.54
C ALA A 535 -17.40 -31.64 32.57
N GLY A 536 -18.54 -31.71 31.87
CA GLY A 536 -19.59 -30.69 31.96
C GLY A 536 -20.31 -30.40 30.65
N ALA A 537 -21.33 -31.21 30.35
CA ALA A 537 -22.53 -30.86 29.58
C ALA A 537 -22.42 -30.54 28.07
N GLY A 538 -22.64 -31.58 27.26
CA GLY A 538 -23.77 -31.69 26.31
C GLY A 538 -24.04 -30.56 25.32
N GLY A 539 -23.88 -30.85 24.03
CA GLY A 539 -24.49 -30.08 22.95
C GLY A 539 -23.75 -30.21 21.62
N SER A 540 -24.37 -30.89 20.67
CA SER A 540 -23.93 -31.03 19.28
C SER A 540 -23.74 -29.69 18.55
N ALA A 541 -22.56 -29.44 17.97
CA ALA A 541 -22.41 -28.52 16.83
C ALA A 541 -21.14 -28.87 16.03
N GLN A 542 -21.32 -29.16 14.75
CA GLN A 542 -20.26 -29.33 13.76
C GLN A 542 -19.46 -28.02 13.62
N MET A 543 -18.15 -28.05 13.92
CA MET A 543 -17.22 -26.97 13.54
C MET A 543 -16.98 -27.04 12.03
N MET A 544 -17.76 -26.27 11.28
CA MET A 544 -17.49 -25.96 9.88
C MET A 544 -16.27 -25.04 9.84
N GLN A 545 -15.16 -25.55 9.31
CA GLN A 545 -13.96 -24.78 9.04
C GLN A 545 -14.30 -23.74 7.96
N GLN A 546 -14.49 -22.48 8.38
CA GLN A 546 -14.72 -21.35 7.48
C GLN A 546 -13.50 -21.20 6.55
N GLN A 547 -13.64 -21.70 5.33
CA GLN A 547 -12.88 -21.21 4.19
C GLN A 547 -13.19 -19.72 4.07
N GLN A 548 -12.17 -18.88 4.23
CA GLN A 548 -12.28 -17.47 3.88
C GLN A 548 -12.75 -17.40 2.41
N PRO A 549 -13.88 -16.73 2.12
CA PRO A 549 -14.28 -16.52 0.74
C PRO A 549 -13.18 -15.70 0.06
N VAL A 550 -12.74 -16.19 -1.10
CA VAL A 550 -11.90 -15.45 -2.04
C VAL A 550 -12.64 -14.15 -2.33
N GLY A 551 -12.24 -13.07 -1.66
CA GLY A 551 -12.81 -11.76 -1.93
C GLY A 551 -12.48 -11.39 -3.36
N ASP A 552 -13.51 -11.01 -4.13
CA ASP A 552 -13.34 -10.43 -5.45
C ASP A 552 -12.21 -9.40 -5.40
N LYS A 553 -11.11 -9.70 -6.10
CA LYS A 553 -10.13 -8.67 -6.42
C LYS A 553 -10.91 -7.60 -7.16
N VAL A 554 -11.10 -6.45 -6.53
CA VAL A 554 -11.69 -5.28 -7.18
C VAL A 554 -10.72 -4.85 -8.27
N GLU A 555 -10.93 -5.38 -9.47
CA GLU A 555 -10.07 -5.21 -10.62
C GLU A 555 -10.44 -3.91 -11.32
N VAL A 556 -9.89 -2.79 -10.82
CA VAL A 556 -9.97 -1.49 -11.50
C VAL A 556 -8.77 -1.35 -12.43
N ASN A 557 -8.65 -2.26 -13.41
CA ASN A 557 -7.63 -2.19 -14.45
C ASN A 557 -8.29 -2.21 -15.83
N SER A 558 -8.13 -1.13 -16.59
CA SER A 558 -8.34 -1.07 -18.04
C SER A 558 -7.14 -1.62 -18.83
N ALA A 559 -6.20 -2.30 -18.16
CA ALA A 559 -5.04 -2.89 -18.82
C ALA A 559 -5.46 -4.21 -19.49
N ILE A 560 -5.61 -4.15 -20.81
CA ILE A 560 -5.78 -5.31 -21.67
C ILE A 560 -4.48 -6.12 -21.60
N PHE A 561 -4.44 -7.14 -20.75
CA PHE A 561 -3.45 -8.20 -20.85
C PHE A 561 -3.89 -9.12 -22.00
N PRO A 562 -3.14 -9.24 -23.10
CA PRO A 562 -3.57 -10.03 -24.27
C PRO A 562 -3.66 -11.54 -24.00
N LYS A 563 -3.29 -12.00 -22.80
CA LYS A 563 -3.49 -13.37 -22.34
C LYS A 563 -4.00 -13.33 -20.91
N GLY A 564 -5.32 -13.38 -20.75
CA GLY A 564 -5.95 -13.69 -19.47
C GLY A 564 -5.42 -15.02 -18.90
N PRO A 565 -5.64 -15.29 -17.60
CA PRO A 565 -5.24 -16.57 -17.01
C PRO A 565 -5.83 -17.71 -17.85
N PRO A 566 -5.03 -18.70 -18.27
CA PRO A 566 -5.54 -19.80 -19.07
C PRO A 566 -6.67 -20.47 -18.31
N VAL A 567 -7.82 -20.59 -18.97
CA VAL A 567 -9.01 -21.33 -18.51
C VAL A 567 -8.56 -22.67 -17.92
N PRO A 568 -9.02 -23.08 -16.73
CA PRO A 568 -8.68 -24.38 -16.18
C PRO A 568 -9.16 -25.49 -17.13
N LEU A 569 -8.24 -26.09 -17.87
CA LEU A 569 -8.51 -27.28 -18.65
C LEU A 569 -8.86 -28.46 -17.72
N PRO A 570 -9.69 -29.43 -18.15
CA PRO A 570 -10.39 -30.33 -17.26
C PRO A 570 -9.45 -31.29 -16.52
N VAL A 571 -9.65 -31.38 -15.20
CA VAL A 571 -9.13 -32.40 -14.27
C VAL A 571 -7.61 -32.56 -14.27
N GLN A 572 -6.91 -31.66 -13.59
CA GLN A 572 -5.51 -31.86 -13.20
C GLN A 572 -5.39 -33.00 -12.18
N ARG A 573 -5.35 -34.27 -12.63
CA ARG A 573 -5.26 -35.46 -11.77
C ARG A 573 -4.11 -35.39 -10.74
N MET A 574 -3.04 -34.66 -11.05
CA MET A 574 -1.86 -34.48 -10.17
C MET A 574 -1.96 -33.27 -9.22
N ALA A 575 -2.88 -32.32 -9.42
CA ALA A 575 -3.05 -31.14 -8.56
C ALA A 575 -3.56 -31.48 -7.14
N ARG A 576 -3.97 -32.73 -6.93
CA ARG A 576 -4.25 -33.29 -5.60
C ARG A 576 -3.01 -33.58 -4.76
N TYR A 577 -1.82 -33.52 -5.37
CA TYR A 577 -0.53 -33.80 -4.72
C TYR A 577 0.43 -32.60 -4.71
N VAL A 578 0.22 -31.61 -5.58
CA VAL A 578 1.09 -30.44 -5.70
C VAL A 578 0.21 -29.20 -5.62
N ASP A 579 0.63 -28.25 -4.81
CA ASP A 579 0.08 -26.91 -4.85
C ASP A 579 0.76 -26.10 -5.97
N THR A 580 -0.05 -25.51 -6.84
CA THR A 580 0.40 -24.73 -8.01
C THR A 580 0.11 -23.25 -7.84
N THR A 581 -0.22 -22.83 -6.62
CA THR A 581 -0.37 -21.42 -6.24
C THR A 581 0.91 -20.65 -6.58
N GLU A 582 0.74 -19.51 -7.24
CA GLU A 582 1.84 -18.63 -7.59
C GLU A 582 2.26 -17.84 -6.36
N VAL A 583 3.48 -18.07 -5.89
CA VAL A 583 4.06 -17.33 -4.77
C VAL A 583 4.86 -16.18 -5.34
N MET A 584 4.27 -14.99 -5.34
CA MET A 584 4.86 -13.78 -5.92
C MET A 584 4.56 -12.55 -5.06
N ARG A 585 5.47 -11.57 -5.12
CA ARG A 585 5.23 -10.23 -4.58
C ARG A 585 5.33 -9.18 -5.66
N GLY A 586 4.44 -8.21 -5.59
CA GLY A 586 4.33 -7.14 -6.58
C GLY A 586 4.12 -5.76 -5.96
N PRO A 587 3.62 -4.78 -6.73
CA PRO A 587 3.46 -3.42 -6.24
C PRO A 587 2.39 -3.27 -5.16
N ALA A 588 1.45 -4.23 -5.09
CA ALA A 588 0.44 -4.27 -4.02
C ALA A 588 1.04 -4.67 -2.66
N ASP A 589 2.21 -5.32 -2.67
CA ASP A 589 2.93 -5.77 -1.49
C ASP A 589 3.96 -4.73 -1.10
N LEU A 590 3.57 -3.74 -0.29
CA LEU A 590 4.45 -2.66 0.12
C LEU A 590 5.77 -3.20 0.75
N PRO A 591 6.92 -2.64 0.37
CA PRO A 591 7.09 -1.39 -0.38
C PRO A 591 7.14 -1.55 -1.92
N GLY A 592 6.94 -2.76 -2.45
CA GLY A 592 6.73 -3.02 -3.89
C GLY A 592 7.98 -3.40 -4.70
N TYR A 593 9.15 -3.46 -4.06
CA TYR A 593 10.44 -3.82 -4.68
C TYR A 593 11.09 -5.06 -4.01
N TRP A 594 10.32 -6.14 -3.90
CA TRP A 594 10.79 -7.38 -3.27
C TRP A 594 11.62 -8.24 -4.23
N VAL A 595 12.71 -8.82 -3.71
CA VAL A 595 13.50 -9.83 -4.43
C VAL A 595 13.50 -11.15 -3.66
N VAL A 596 13.59 -12.26 -4.39
CA VAL A 596 13.68 -13.59 -3.80
C VAL A 596 15.12 -13.91 -3.39
N THR A 597 15.32 -14.26 -2.13
CA THR A 597 16.64 -14.63 -1.57
C THR A 597 16.67 -16.05 -1.00
N GLY A 598 15.58 -16.80 -1.12
CA GLY A 598 15.52 -18.19 -0.69
C GLY A 598 14.14 -18.79 -0.90
N ALA A 599 14.06 -20.11 -0.82
CA ALA A 599 12.80 -20.84 -0.88
C ALA A 599 12.93 -22.20 -0.22
N LYS A 600 11.80 -22.82 0.10
CA LYS A 600 11.73 -24.18 0.64
C LYS A 600 10.47 -24.88 0.17
N LEU A 601 10.54 -26.20 0.08
CA LEU A 601 9.34 -27.02 -0.06
C LEU A 601 8.73 -27.27 1.32
N CYS A 602 7.41 -27.41 1.38
CA CYS A 602 6.70 -27.82 2.58
C CYS A 602 5.50 -28.68 2.22
N ILE A 603 4.92 -29.35 3.22
CA ILE A 603 3.71 -30.15 3.04
C ILE A 603 2.56 -29.40 3.70
N GLU A 604 1.62 -28.92 2.89
CA GLU A 604 0.42 -28.21 3.37
C GLU A 604 -0.82 -28.95 2.86
N GLY A 605 -1.71 -29.35 3.79
CA GLY A 605 -2.91 -30.11 3.43
C GLY A 605 -2.64 -31.43 2.68
N GLY A 606 -1.48 -32.06 2.89
CA GLY A 606 -1.07 -33.29 2.19
C GLY A 606 -0.65 -33.08 0.72
N LYS A 607 -0.34 -31.83 0.33
CA LYS A 607 0.23 -31.46 -0.96
C LYS A 607 1.64 -30.89 -0.79
N VAL A 608 2.47 -31.07 -1.81
CA VAL A 608 3.77 -30.39 -1.91
C VAL A 608 3.51 -28.94 -2.27
N ALA A 609 3.87 -28.03 -1.36
CA ALA A 609 3.74 -26.59 -1.51
C ALA A 609 5.13 -25.91 -1.46
N LEU A 610 5.17 -24.65 -1.87
CA LEU A 610 6.37 -23.83 -1.93
C LEU A 610 6.23 -22.63 -0.99
N LYS A 611 7.27 -22.36 -0.21
CA LYS A 611 7.41 -21.10 0.53
C LYS A 611 8.63 -20.36 0.06
N VAL A 612 8.49 -19.05 -0.13
CA VAL A 612 9.53 -18.18 -0.66
C VAL A 612 9.94 -17.17 0.42
N LYS A 613 11.23 -16.87 0.48
CA LYS A 613 11.80 -15.82 1.31
C LYS A 613 12.06 -14.60 0.44
N TYR A 614 11.44 -13.50 0.81
CA TYR A 614 11.59 -12.22 0.15
C TYR A 614 12.46 -11.30 0.97
N SER A 615 13.30 -10.51 0.31
CA SER A 615 14.15 -9.52 0.96
C SER A 615 14.06 -8.17 0.26
N LEU A 616 14.33 -7.12 1.02
CA LEU A 616 14.56 -5.76 0.53
C LEU A 616 16.06 -5.50 0.55
N LEU A 617 16.58 -5.01 -0.57
CA LEU A 617 17.99 -4.64 -0.69
C LEU A 617 18.14 -3.14 -0.43
N ILE A 618 19.28 -2.73 0.12
CA ILE A 618 19.68 -1.34 0.28
C ILE A 618 21.12 -1.18 -0.22
N ALA A 619 21.41 -0.05 -0.88
CA ALA A 619 22.78 0.27 -1.29
C ALA A 619 23.67 0.48 -0.06
N GLU A 620 24.90 -0.04 -0.10
CA GLU A 620 25.93 0.29 0.87
C GLU A 620 26.39 1.73 0.64
N VAL A 621 26.21 2.59 1.64
CA VAL A 621 26.90 3.87 1.69
C VAL A 621 28.34 3.57 2.05
N LEU A 622 29.27 3.72 1.10
CA LEU A 622 30.70 3.70 1.41
C LEU A 622 30.99 5.01 2.16
N ASP A 623 31.06 4.94 3.49
CA ASP A 623 31.68 5.99 4.29
C ASP A 623 33.16 6.05 3.85
N TYR A 624 33.50 7.04 3.03
CA TYR A 624 34.90 7.41 2.84
C TYR A 624 35.37 8.07 4.14
N PRO A 625 36.36 7.51 4.86
CA PRO A 625 36.98 8.26 5.93
C PRO A 625 37.70 9.47 5.30
N GLU A 626 37.38 10.66 5.79
CA GLU A 626 38.05 11.93 5.43
C GLU A 626 39.56 11.88 5.67
#